data_AF-A0A2H0QPV1-F1
#
_entry.id   AF-A0A2H0QPV1-F1
#
_cell.length_a   1.000
_cell.length_b   1.000
_cell.length_c   1.000
_cell.angle_alpha   90.00
_cell.angle_beta   90.00
_cell.angle_gamma   90.00
#
_symmetry.space_group_name_H-M   'P 1'
#
loop_
_entity.id
_entity.type
_entity.pdbx_description
1 polymer ?
#
loop_
_entity_poly.entity_id
_entity_poly.type
_entity_poly.pdbx_seq_one_letter_code
_entity_poly.pdbx_strand_id
1 'polypeptide(L)' 'MKEALEGSKPKLQPEIGETEKIPLESLSQLTGFPIEFIKKELLLDNEELSMEDLRSSMLNYLESTSTELNS' A
#
# COMPACT_ATOMS: atom_id res chain seq x y z
N MET A 1 -34.64 29.51 13.15
CA MET A 1 -33.33 29.07 13.66
C MET A 1 -33.55 28.03 14.74
N LYS A 2 -33.30 26.76 14.44
CA LYS A 2 -33.05 25.68 15.42
C LYS A 2 -32.11 24.69 14.75
N GLU A 3 -30.82 24.95 14.89
CA GLU A 3 -29.78 23.95 14.72
C GLU A 3 -29.82 23.06 15.97
N ALA A 4 -29.93 21.75 15.77
CA ALA A 4 -29.62 20.77 16.80
C ALA A 4 -28.69 19.74 16.17
N LEU A 5 -27.49 19.69 16.74
CA LEU A 5 -26.43 18.70 16.53
C LEU A 5 -27.00 17.28 16.41
N GLU A 6 -26.77 16.65 15.27
CA GLU A 6 -26.58 15.21 15.20
C GLU A 6 -25.08 14.94 15.10
N GLY A 7 -24.49 14.57 16.23
CA GLY A 7 -23.09 14.22 16.36
C GLY A 7 -22.77 12.91 15.64
N SER A 8 -21.65 12.93 14.92
CA SER A 8 -20.66 11.86 14.79
C SER A 8 -21.15 10.42 14.60
N LYS A 9 -21.16 9.97 13.34
CA LYS A 9 -20.59 8.65 13.02
C LYS A 9 -19.32 8.89 12.22
N PRO A 10 -18.13 8.45 12.66
CA PRO A 10 -16.99 8.42 11.77
C PRO A 10 -17.41 7.59 10.56
N LYS A 11 -17.35 8.18 9.36
CA LYS A 11 -17.37 7.41 8.12
C LYS A 11 -16.22 6.44 8.26
N LEU A 12 -16.52 5.16 8.48
CA LEU A 12 -15.59 4.08 8.27
C LEU A 12 -15.09 4.30 6.85
N GLN A 13 -13.86 4.80 6.74
CA GLN A 13 -13.15 4.83 5.48
C GLN A 13 -13.20 3.40 4.96
N PRO A 14 -13.44 3.17 3.65
CA PRO A 14 -13.47 1.81 3.13
C PRO A 14 -12.22 1.09 3.64
N GLU A 15 -12.44 0.10 4.48
CA GLU A 15 -11.40 -0.80 4.92
C GLU A 15 -10.89 -1.46 3.64
N ILE A 16 -9.71 -1.02 3.21
CA ILE A 16 -8.99 -1.55 2.06
C ILE A 16 -8.90 -3.05 2.32
N GLY A 17 -9.75 -3.83 1.67
CA GLY A 17 -9.82 -5.27 1.92
C GLY A 17 -8.47 -5.89 1.57
N GLU A 18 -8.03 -6.92 2.30
CA GLU A 18 -6.74 -7.56 2.02
C GLU A 18 -6.58 -8.00 0.55
N THR A 19 -7.71 -8.27 -0.11
CA THR A 19 -7.80 -8.69 -1.51
C THR A 19 -8.12 -7.56 -2.50
N GLU A 20 -8.35 -6.33 -2.02
CA GLU A 20 -8.60 -5.19 -2.88
C GLU A 20 -7.31 -4.85 -3.65
N LYS A 21 -7.40 -4.90 -4.99
CA LYS A 21 -6.29 -4.58 -5.87
C LYS A 21 -6.19 -3.07 -6.03
N ILE A 22 -5.02 -2.54 -5.71
CA ILE A 22 -4.67 -1.14 -5.94
C ILE A 22 -3.77 -1.03 -7.18
N PRO A 23 -4.01 -0.06 -8.07
CA PRO A 23 -3.12 0.20 -9.20
C PRO A 23 -1.74 0.67 -8.70
N LEU A 24 -0.67 0.21 -9.35
CA LEU A 24 0.69 0.66 -9.06
C LEU A 24 0.89 2.17 -9.29
N GLU A 25 0.08 2.77 -10.17
CA GLU A 25 0.09 4.21 -10.40
C GLU A 25 -0.20 4.99 -9.09
N SER A 26 -1.16 4.52 -8.29
CA SER A 26 -1.48 5.13 -6.98
C SER A 26 -0.29 5.08 -6.04
N LEU A 27 0.43 3.95 -6.00
CA LEU A 27 1.65 3.80 -5.20
C LEU A 27 2.77 4.72 -5.69
N SER A 28 2.93 4.82 -7.01
CA SER A 28 3.92 5.69 -7.65
C SER A 28 3.66 7.16 -7.31
N GLN A 29 2.42 7.61 -7.37
CA GLN A 29 2.03 8.98 -6.99
C GLN A 29 2.28 9.27 -5.50
N LEU A 30 2.01 8.30 -4.62
CA LEU A 30 2.20 8.46 -3.17
C LEU A 30 3.67 8.48 -2.76
N THR A 31 4.50 7.65 -3.39
CA THR A 31 5.90 7.46 -3.00
C THR A 31 6.87 8.33 -3.79
N GLY A 32 6.46 8.81 -4.97
CA GLY A 32 7.32 9.53 -5.90
C GLY A 32 8.29 8.64 -6.68
N PHE A 33 8.21 7.32 -6.53
CA PHE A 33 9.03 6.39 -7.29
C PHE A 33 8.37 5.98 -8.61
N PRO A 34 9.14 5.83 -9.70
CA PRO A 34 8.62 5.29 -10.96
C PRO A 34 8.03 3.90 -10.78
N ILE A 35 6.95 3.58 -11.51
CA ILE A 35 6.29 2.26 -11.47
C ILE A 35 7.29 1.12 -11.72
N GLU A 36 8.18 1.26 -12.69
CA GLU A 36 9.20 0.25 -13.03
C GLU A 36 10.18 0.00 -11.87
N PHE A 37 10.50 1.04 -11.10
CA PHE A 37 11.33 0.90 -9.90
C PHE A 37 10.59 0.11 -8.82
N ILE A 38 9.32 0.45 -8.57
CA ILE A 38 8.48 -0.25 -7.59
C ILE A 38 8.32 -1.72 -7.96
N LYS A 39 8.06 -2.04 -9.23
CA LYS A 39 7.96 -3.43 -9.72
C LYS A 39 9.24 -4.21 -9.49
N LYS A 40 10.40 -3.60 -9.79
CA LYS A 40 11.69 -4.24 -9.61
C LYS A 40 11.99 -4.54 -8.13
N GLU A 41 11.80 -3.56 -7.25
CA GLU A 41 12.15 -3.72 -5.83
C GLU A 41 11.17 -4.62 -5.07
N LEU A 42 9.89 -4.61 -5.44
CA LEU A 42 8.87 -5.48 -4.85
C LEU A 42 8.70 -6.82 -5.59
N LEU A 43 9.50 -7.07 -6.63
CA LEU A 43 9.46 -8.27 -7.47
C LEU A 43 8.06 -8.57 -8.03
N LEU A 44 7.42 -7.54 -8.59
CA LEU A 44 6.06 -7.62 -9.13
C LEU A 44 6.07 -7.70 -10.67
N ASP A 45 5.32 -8.66 -11.22
CA ASP A 45 5.12 -8.79 -12.66
C ASP A 45 3.84 -8.11 -13.17
N ASN A 46 2.91 -7.76 -12.27
CA ASN A 46 1.59 -7.22 -12.60
C ASN A 46 1.51 -5.69 -12.41
N GLU A 47 0.48 -5.06 -12.99
CA GLU A 47 0.23 -3.61 -12.88
C GLU A 47 -0.61 -3.20 -11.65
N GLU A 48 -1.16 -4.19 -10.97
CA GLU A 48 -1.99 -4.03 -9.78
C GLU A 48 -1.49 -4.99 -8.70
N LEU A 49 -1.60 -4.57 -7.44
CA LEU A 49 -1.26 -5.40 -6.29
C LEU A 49 -2.34 -5.34 -5.22
N SER A 50 -2.52 -6.40 -4.45
CA SER A 50 -3.31 -6.34 -3.23
C SER A 50 -2.49 -5.86 -2.03
N MET A 51 -3.16 -5.53 -0.93
CA MET A 51 -2.47 -5.19 0.32
C MET A 51 -1.73 -6.39 0.92
N GLU A 52 -2.22 -7.62 0.69
CA GLU A 52 -1.53 -8.87 1.07
C GLU A 52 -0.22 -9.04 0.27
N ASP A 53 -0.26 -8.82 -1.04
CA ASP A 53 0.91 -8.88 -1.92
C ASP A 53 1.95 -7.84 -1.50
N LEU A 54 1.51 -6.59 -1.28
CA LEU A 54 2.38 -5.50 -0.86
C LEU A 54 3.11 -5.83 0.43
N ARG A 55 2.37 -6.32 1.43
CA ARG A 55 2.92 -6.67 2.75
C ARG A 55 3.97 -7.76 2.60
N SER A 56 3.68 -8.80 1.82
CA SER A 56 4.58 -9.91 1.58
C SER A 56 5.86 -9.46 0.89
N SER A 57 5.76 -8.69 -0.20
CA SER A 57 6.92 -8.15 -0.92
C SER A 57 7.77 -7.22 -0.04
N MET A 58 7.15 -6.36 0.77
CA MET A 58 7.89 -5.47 1.67
C MET A 58 8.60 -6.23 2.78
N LEU A 59 7.99 -7.27 3.35
CA LEU A 59 8.65 -8.13 4.34
C LEU A 59 9.89 -8.81 3.75
N ASN A 60 9.77 -9.36 2.54
CA ASN A 60 10.88 -9.98 1.82
C ASN A 60 12.01 -8.97 1.53
N TYR A 61 11.66 -7.75 1.13
CA TYR A 61 12.62 -6.67 0.91
C TYR A 61 13.38 -6.31 2.19
N LEU A 62 12.68 -6.19 3.31
CA LEU A 62 13.29 -5.89 4.62
C LEU A 62 14.20 -7.02 5.11
N GLU A 63 13.80 -8.29 4.93
CA GLU A 63 14.62 -9.45 5.29
C GLU A 63 15.90 -9.52 4.46
N SER A 64 15.79 -9.26 3.15
CA SER A 64 16.92 -9.25 2.23
C SER A 64 17.92 -8.14 2.61
N THR A 65 17.43 -6.92 2.83
CA THR A 65 18.24 -5.77 3.25
C THR A 65 18.87 -6.00 4.63
N SER A 66 18.15 -6.61 5.57
CA SER A 66 18.67 -6.92 6.91
C SER A 66 19.79 -7.97 6.87
N THR A 67 19.78 -8.85 5.89
CA THR A 67 20.84 -9.84 5.68
C THR A 67 22.09 -9.19 5.11
N GLU A 68 21.93 -8.27 4.15
CA GLU A 68 23.05 -7.53 3.54
C GLU A 68 23.78 -6.60 4.52
N LEU A 69 23.06 -6.01 5.49
CA LEU A 69 23.68 -5.11 6.49
C LEU A 69 24.47 -5.82 7.59
N ASN A 70 24.26 -7.13 7.79
CA ASN A 70 24.93 -7.94 8.82
C ASN A 70 25.99 -8.91 8.25
N SER A 71 26.34 -8.76 6.96
CA SER A 71 27.29 -9.62 6.24
C SER A 71 28.67 -8.97 6.06
#